data_AF-A0A0P9Y3R4-F1
#
_entry.id   AF-A0A0P9Y3R4-F1
#
_cell.length_a   1.000
_cell.length_b   1.000
_cell.length_c   1.000
_cell.angle_alpha   90.00
_cell.angle_beta   90.00
_cell.angle_gamma   90.00
#
_symmetry.space_group_name_H-M   'P 1'
#
loop_
_entity.id
_entity.type
_entity.pdbx_description
1 polymer ?
#
loop_
_entity_poly.entity_id
_entity_poly.type
_entity_poly.pdbx_seq_one_letter_code
_entity_poly.pdbx_strand_id
1 'polypeptide(L)'
;MSASDGTPLLHRAIEAECVFNGDWIPSSSPLLPVIEPATGELLMNTAMADAADIAVACREAALAQPAWAALGPREKAEIFLLAADHAVCAFDELALYVARESGGSLHKGQHEVNEAIVLLRQAAGMLSQAHGHGLMLPSAAGRLSYARRVAHGVVGVISPFNFPLVLSMRSVAPALAAGNAVVLKPDPQTPISGGFLIARLFEEAGLPKGLLHVLPGAADAGEALCRDTNVQMITFTGSTAAGRKVAEAAGRNLKKVSLELGGKNPLVILEDADLDLAASNAAFGAWLHQGQICMATGLILVHESIVADLTRKLADKARALTVGNAARGEAALGPLIKQTPVAARTPGGQRQPASWCAAGNRW
;
A
#
# COMPACT_ATOMS: atom_id res chain seq x y z
N MET A 1 -14.99 26.91 -8.82
CA MET A 1 -15.80 25.67 -8.83
C MET A 1 -16.18 25.39 -7.39
N SER A 2 -17.44 25.02 -7.18
CA SER A 2 -18.15 25.03 -5.90
C SER A 2 -17.36 24.39 -4.76
N ALA A 3 -17.39 25.02 -3.58
CA ALA A 3 -17.04 24.36 -2.33
C ALA A 3 -17.79 23.02 -2.27
N SER A 4 -17.06 21.95 -1.97
CA SER A 4 -17.66 20.63 -1.75
C SER A 4 -18.74 20.77 -0.69
N ASP A 5 -19.98 20.49 -1.06
CA ASP A 5 -21.00 20.11 -0.07
C ASP A 5 -20.35 19.09 0.86
N GLY A 6 -20.47 19.26 2.19
CA GLY A 6 -19.76 18.47 3.22
C GLY A 6 -20.07 16.96 3.25
N THR A 7 -20.44 16.39 2.11
CA THR A 7 -20.57 14.97 1.83
C THR A 7 -19.19 14.31 1.89
N PRO A 8 -18.99 13.32 2.77
CA PRO A 8 -17.77 12.51 2.83
C PRO A 8 -17.37 11.98 1.46
N LEU A 9 -16.06 11.94 1.17
CA LEU A 9 -15.48 11.48 -0.10
C LEU A 9 -16.02 10.12 -0.53
N LEU A 10 -16.28 9.22 0.42
CA LEU A 10 -16.81 7.88 0.19
C LEU A 10 -18.33 7.73 0.34
N HIS A 11 -19.10 8.79 0.57
CA HIS A 11 -20.53 8.70 0.87
C HIS A 11 -21.31 7.85 -0.16
N ARG A 12 -21.09 8.08 -1.46
CA ARG A 12 -21.74 7.29 -2.53
C ARG A 12 -21.29 5.82 -2.56
N ALA A 13 -20.02 5.55 -2.26
CA ALA A 13 -19.48 4.20 -2.22
C ALA A 13 -20.01 3.39 -1.04
N ILE A 14 -20.17 4.05 0.11
CA ILE A 14 -20.65 3.46 1.36
C ILE A 14 -22.15 3.16 1.29
N GLU A 15 -22.94 4.01 0.64
CA GLU A 15 -24.41 3.83 0.54
C GLU A 15 -24.82 2.78 -0.51
N ALA A 16 -24.05 2.61 -1.58
CA ALA A 16 -24.50 1.85 -2.74
C ALA A 16 -24.20 0.34 -2.66
N GLU A 17 -23.59 -0.18 -1.59
CA GLU A 17 -23.20 -1.59 -1.48
C GLU A 17 -22.39 -2.09 -2.71
N CYS A 18 -21.56 -1.17 -3.25
CA CYS A 18 -20.90 -1.35 -4.54
C CYS A 18 -19.44 -1.79 -4.39
N VAL A 19 -18.95 -2.49 -5.42
CA VAL A 19 -17.52 -2.65 -5.70
C VAL A 19 -17.10 -1.74 -6.85
N PHE A 20 -15.82 -1.41 -6.93
CA PHE A 20 -15.30 -0.59 -8.02
C PHE A 20 -14.63 -1.47 -9.07
N ASN A 21 -15.35 -1.82 -10.13
CA ASN A 21 -14.86 -2.64 -11.23
C ASN A 21 -14.94 -1.83 -12.52
N GLY A 22 -14.01 -0.87 -12.69
CA GLY A 22 -14.03 0.10 -13.79
C GLY A 22 -15.07 1.21 -13.64
N ASP A 23 -16.07 0.98 -12.78
CA ASP A 23 -17.11 1.89 -12.30
C ASP A 23 -17.67 1.36 -10.97
N TRP A 24 -18.48 2.14 -10.26
CA TRP A 24 -19.22 1.67 -9.09
C TRP A 24 -20.38 0.78 -9.54
N ILE A 25 -20.30 -0.52 -9.22
CA ILE A 25 -21.30 -1.51 -9.58
C ILE A 25 -21.84 -2.24 -8.34
N PRO A 26 -23.13 -2.61 -8.30
CA PRO A 26 -23.66 -3.45 -7.24
C PRO A 26 -22.92 -4.77 -7.18
N SER A 27 -22.64 -5.25 -5.97
CA SER A 27 -22.04 -6.56 -5.79
C SER A 27 -23.03 -7.69 -6.11
N SER A 28 -22.57 -8.71 -6.85
CA SER A 28 -23.25 -10.00 -6.96
C SER A 28 -22.92 -10.97 -5.81
N SER A 29 -21.88 -10.68 -5.05
CA SER A 29 -21.39 -11.47 -3.92
C SER A 29 -21.92 -10.93 -2.57
N PRO A 30 -22.08 -11.78 -1.54
CA PRO A 30 -22.43 -11.31 -0.21
C PRO A 30 -21.43 -10.27 0.31
N LEU A 31 -21.96 -9.21 0.91
CA LEU A 31 -21.12 -8.18 1.52
C LEU A 31 -20.57 -8.67 2.85
N LEU A 32 -19.32 -8.30 3.12
CA LEU A 32 -18.63 -8.53 4.37
C LEU A 32 -18.35 -7.20 5.07
N PRO A 33 -18.42 -7.18 6.42
CA PRO A 33 -18.14 -5.98 7.18
C PRO A 33 -16.63 -5.69 7.22
N VAL A 34 -16.27 -4.44 6.99
CA VAL A 34 -14.96 -3.87 7.28
C VAL A 34 -15.05 -3.19 8.64
N ILE A 35 -14.32 -3.71 9.63
CA ILE A 35 -14.43 -3.31 11.03
C ILE A 35 -13.19 -2.53 11.47
N GLU A 36 -13.38 -1.42 12.18
CA GLU A 36 -12.31 -0.67 12.83
C GLU A 36 -11.67 -1.55 13.93
N PRO A 37 -10.37 -1.89 13.83
CA PRO A 37 -9.73 -2.79 14.80
C PRO A 37 -9.71 -2.26 16.24
N ALA A 38 -9.71 -0.93 16.42
CA ALA A 38 -9.59 -0.30 17.75
C ALA A 38 -10.91 -0.29 18.54
N THR A 39 -12.04 -0.20 17.85
CA THR A 39 -13.36 0.05 18.46
C THR A 39 -14.37 -1.07 18.18
N GLY A 40 -14.16 -1.86 17.14
CA GLY A 40 -15.16 -2.80 16.63
C GLY A 40 -16.30 -2.13 15.84
N GLU A 41 -16.21 -0.81 15.59
CA GLU A 41 -17.19 -0.08 14.79
C GLU A 41 -17.15 -0.53 13.33
N LEU A 42 -18.32 -0.63 12.70
CA LEU A 42 -18.44 -0.87 11.26
C LEU A 42 -17.99 0.38 10.49
N LEU A 43 -17.05 0.21 9.56
CA LEU A 43 -16.61 1.28 8.65
C LEU A 43 -17.40 1.26 7.34
N MET A 44 -17.53 0.08 6.72
CA MET A 44 -18.36 -0.15 5.54
C MET A 44 -18.68 -1.63 5.36
N ASN A 45 -19.60 -1.93 4.46
CA ASN A 45 -19.78 -3.27 3.90
C ASN A 45 -19.19 -3.31 2.48
N THR A 46 -18.42 -4.34 2.15
CA THR A 46 -17.87 -4.54 0.80
C THR A 46 -17.96 -5.99 0.39
N ALA A 47 -18.02 -6.25 -0.91
CA ALA A 47 -17.89 -7.60 -1.42
C ALA A 47 -16.44 -8.05 -1.53
N MET A 48 -16.27 -9.36 -1.57
CA MET A 48 -15.02 -10.02 -1.91
C MET A 48 -15.13 -10.56 -3.32
N ALA A 49 -14.25 -10.08 -4.19
CA ALA A 49 -14.09 -10.56 -5.54
C ALA A 49 -13.62 -12.00 -5.56
N ASP A 50 -14.20 -12.78 -6.46
CA ASP A 50 -13.77 -14.13 -6.78
C ASP A 50 -12.95 -14.18 -8.08
N ALA A 51 -12.65 -15.39 -8.56
CA ALA A 51 -11.89 -15.56 -9.80
C ALA A 51 -12.66 -15.07 -11.05
N ALA A 52 -13.99 -15.13 -11.06
CA ALA A 52 -14.81 -14.68 -12.18
C ALA A 52 -14.81 -13.14 -12.27
N ASP A 53 -14.93 -12.46 -11.12
CA ASP A 53 -14.83 -11.00 -11.02
C ASP A 53 -13.47 -10.51 -11.55
N ILE A 54 -12.38 -11.15 -11.10
CA ILE A 54 -11.03 -10.83 -11.57
C ILE A 54 -10.92 -11.01 -13.09
N ALA A 55 -11.48 -12.09 -13.64
CA ALA A 55 -11.42 -12.35 -15.08
C ALA A 55 -12.22 -11.29 -15.88
N VAL A 56 -13.36 -10.82 -15.38
CA VAL A 56 -14.12 -9.71 -15.98
C VAL A 56 -13.27 -8.45 -16.00
N ALA A 57 -12.73 -8.07 -14.84
CA ALA A 57 -11.91 -6.88 -14.68
C ALA A 57 -10.67 -6.87 -15.57
N CYS A 58 -9.98 -8.01 -15.65
CA CYS A 58 -8.78 -8.15 -16.49
C CYS A 58 -9.11 -7.99 -17.97
N ARG A 59 -10.25 -8.51 -18.44
CA ARG A 59 -10.71 -8.32 -19.83
C ARG A 59 -11.08 -6.87 -20.11
N GLU A 60 -11.85 -6.24 -19.23
CA GLU A 60 -12.25 -4.84 -19.40
C GLU A 60 -11.06 -3.88 -19.36
N ALA A 61 -10.13 -4.11 -18.44
CA ALA A 61 -8.86 -3.40 -18.38
C ALA A 61 -8.07 -3.53 -19.70
N ALA A 62 -7.99 -4.74 -20.26
CA ALA A 62 -7.31 -4.97 -21.53
C ALA A 62 -8.01 -4.28 -22.72
N LEU A 63 -9.33 -4.16 -22.70
CA LEU A 63 -10.10 -3.44 -23.72
C LEU A 63 -9.93 -1.91 -23.63
N ALA A 64 -9.88 -1.36 -22.41
CA ALA A 64 -9.74 0.08 -22.19
C ALA A 64 -8.31 0.59 -22.41
N GLN A 65 -7.30 -0.23 -22.11
CA GLN A 65 -5.89 0.17 -22.08
C GLN A 65 -5.34 0.76 -23.38
N PRO A 66 -5.64 0.25 -24.60
CA PRO A 66 -5.06 0.79 -25.83
C PRO A 66 -5.41 2.27 -26.07
N ALA A 67 -6.66 2.66 -25.80
CA ALA A 67 -7.11 4.05 -25.94
C ALA A 67 -6.38 4.96 -24.93
N TRP A 68 -6.20 4.47 -23.70
CA TRP A 68 -5.43 5.18 -22.69
C TRP A 68 -3.96 5.32 -23.08
N ALA A 69 -3.32 4.27 -23.58
CA ALA A 69 -1.93 4.34 -24.03
C ALA A 69 -1.74 5.40 -25.13
N ALA A 70 -2.71 5.57 -26.03
CA ALA A 70 -2.69 6.54 -27.11
C ALA A 70 -2.93 7.99 -26.67
N LEU A 71 -3.50 8.23 -25.48
CA LEU A 71 -3.76 9.58 -24.98
C LEU A 71 -2.45 10.35 -24.75
N GLY A 72 -2.46 11.65 -25.10
CA GLY A 72 -1.31 12.53 -24.98
C GLY A 72 -0.80 12.69 -23.54
N PRO A 73 0.51 12.92 -23.36
CA PRO A 73 1.11 12.96 -22.03
C PRO A 73 0.58 14.11 -21.16
N ARG A 74 0.17 15.22 -21.78
CA ARG A 74 -0.33 16.40 -21.05
C ARG A 74 -1.72 16.14 -20.48
N GLU A 75 -2.61 15.59 -21.29
CA GLU A 75 -3.96 15.19 -20.89
C GLU A 75 -3.92 14.10 -19.82
N LYS A 76 -3.00 13.13 -19.93
CA LYS A 76 -2.77 12.15 -18.86
C LYS A 76 -2.31 12.81 -17.56
N ALA A 77 -1.35 13.74 -17.64
CA ALA A 77 -0.75 14.36 -16.46
C ALA A 77 -1.76 15.16 -15.64
N GLU A 78 -2.71 15.81 -16.31
CA GLU A 78 -3.79 16.57 -15.68
C GLU A 78 -4.61 15.71 -14.71
N ILE A 79 -4.93 14.46 -15.06
CA ILE A 79 -5.67 13.54 -14.19
C ILE A 79 -4.90 13.28 -12.88
N PHE A 80 -3.59 13.09 -12.93
CA PHE A 80 -2.81 12.85 -11.71
C PHE A 80 -2.67 14.11 -10.84
N LEU A 81 -2.60 15.29 -11.47
CA LEU A 81 -2.57 16.57 -10.75
C LEU A 81 -3.91 16.82 -10.06
N LEU A 82 -5.03 16.62 -10.76
CA LEU A 82 -6.37 16.74 -10.17
C LEU A 82 -6.58 15.74 -9.03
N ALA A 83 -6.17 14.47 -9.21
CA ALA A 83 -6.24 13.47 -8.13
C ALA A 83 -5.42 13.91 -6.89
N ALA A 84 -4.26 14.53 -7.09
CA ALA A 84 -3.46 15.07 -5.99
C ALA A 84 -4.16 16.24 -5.29
N ASP A 85 -4.81 17.13 -6.05
CA ASP A 85 -5.57 18.25 -5.51
C ASP A 85 -6.80 17.77 -4.73
N HIS A 86 -7.52 16.76 -5.22
CA HIS A 86 -8.59 16.11 -4.46
C HIS A 86 -8.09 15.48 -3.17
N ALA A 87 -6.92 14.84 -3.19
CA ALA A 87 -6.32 14.29 -1.97
C ALA A 87 -5.91 15.37 -0.96
N VAL A 88 -5.46 16.55 -1.42
CA VAL A 88 -5.21 17.71 -0.55
C VAL A 88 -6.51 18.22 0.06
N CYS A 89 -7.57 18.35 -0.75
CA CYS A 89 -8.87 18.83 -0.26
C CYS A 89 -9.50 17.88 0.78
N ALA A 90 -9.34 16.57 0.59
CA ALA A 90 -9.90 15.54 1.48
C ALA A 90 -8.89 15.01 2.53
N PHE A 91 -7.79 15.72 2.77
CA PHE A 91 -6.63 15.23 3.51
C PHE A 91 -6.98 14.60 4.87
N ASP A 92 -7.74 15.32 5.69
CA ASP A 92 -8.09 14.88 7.05
C ASP A 92 -9.00 13.65 7.04
N GLU A 93 -9.94 13.59 6.09
CA GLU A 93 -10.84 12.44 5.92
C GLU A 93 -10.05 11.20 5.49
N LEU A 94 -9.17 11.33 4.48
CA LEU A 94 -8.31 10.25 4.01
C LEU A 94 -7.41 9.73 5.14
N ALA A 95 -6.77 10.62 5.88
CA ALA A 95 -5.88 10.28 6.98
C ALA A 95 -6.62 9.53 8.10
N LEU A 96 -7.86 9.95 8.42
CA LEU A 96 -8.68 9.30 9.43
C LEU A 96 -9.10 7.90 8.99
N TYR A 97 -9.54 7.70 7.75
CA TYR A 97 -9.86 6.35 7.23
C TYR A 97 -8.65 5.42 7.30
N VAL A 98 -7.48 5.88 6.85
CA VAL A 98 -6.23 5.11 6.91
C VAL A 98 -5.91 4.70 8.34
N ALA A 99 -6.00 5.64 9.29
CA ALA A 99 -5.69 5.35 10.69
C ALA A 99 -6.69 4.36 11.29
N ARG A 100 -8.00 4.60 11.13
CA ARG A 100 -9.07 3.76 11.69
C ARG A 100 -9.02 2.35 11.13
N GLU A 101 -8.96 2.20 9.80
CA GLU A 101 -9.04 0.89 9.15
C GLU A 101 -7.79 0.04 9.41
N SER A 102 -6.60 0.65 9.43
CA SER A 102 -5.35 -0.10 9.69
C SER A 102 -5.05 -0.31 11.17
N GLY A 103 -5.79 0.31 12.10
CA GLY A 103 -5.45 0.35 13.53
C GLY A 103 -4.23 1.21 13.85
N GLY A 104 -3.84 2.10 12.93
CA GLY A 104 -2.69 2.99 13.05
C GLY A 104 -2.99 4.28 13.82
N SER A 105 -1.96 5.09 14.05
CA SER A 105 -2.14 6.45 14.57
C SER A 105 -2.58 7.42 13.48
N LEU A 106 -3.25 8.51 13.86
CA LEU A 106 -3.61 9.57 12.91
C LEU A 106 -2.38 10.13 12.17
N HIS A 107 -1.26 10.30 12.89
CA HIS A 107 0.00 10.75 12.28
C HIS A 107 0.49 9.82 11.16
N LYS A 108 0.35 8.50 11.33
CA LYS A 108 0.67 7.52 10.29
C LYS A 108 -0.26 7.66 9.08
N GLY A 109 -1.56 7.87 9.32
CA GLY A 109 -2.51 8.17 8.26
C GLY A 109 -2.15 9.43 7.46
N GLN A 110 -1.85 10.53 8.17
CA GLN A 110 -1.41 11.79 7.56
C GLN A 110 -0.13 11.62 6.74
N HIS A 111 0.83 10.84 7.23
CA HIS A 111 2.04 10.53 6.50
C HIS A 111 1.74 9.80 5.18
N GLU A 112 0.89 8.77 5.20
CA GLU A 112 0.51 8.06 3.97
C GLU A 112 -0.20 8.94 2.94
N VAL A 113 -1.08 9.85 3.38
CA VAL A 113 -1.76 10.77 2.46
C VAL A 113 -0.76 11.74 1.84
N ASN A 114 0.18 12.28 2.62
CA ASN A 114 1.25 13.14 2.10
C ASN A 114 2.09 12.42 1.03
N GLU A 115 2.50 11.17 1.30
CA GLU A 115 3.26 10.38 0.33
C GLU A 115 2.42 10.04 -0.90
N ALA A 116 1.14 9.73 -0.75
CA ALA A 116 0.24 9.49 -1.87
C ALA A 116 0.11 10.74 -2.79
N ILE A 117 0.00 11.94 -2.20
CA ILE A 117 -0.01 13.22 -2.95
C ILE A 117 1.31 13.39 -3.71
N VAL A 118 2.45 13.09 -3.08
CA VAL A 118 3.77 13.16 -3.75
C VAL A 118 3.83 12.17 -4.91
N LEU A 119 3.39 10.93 -4.72
CA LEU A 119 3.40 9.89 -5.76
C LEU A 119 2.52 10.25 -6.96
N LEU A 120 1.34 10.85 -6.72
CA LEU A 120 0.48 11.36 -7.80
C LEU A 120 1.17 12.47 -8.60
N ARG A 121 1.78 13.44 -7.92
CA ARG A 121 2.55 14.52 -8.58
C ARG A 121 3.76 13.99 -9.33
N GLN A 122 4.45 12.99 -8.79
CA GLN A 122 5.56 12.31 -9.46
C GLN A 122 5.08 11.57 -10.71
N ALA A 123 3.94 10.87 -10.65
CA ALA A 123 3.33 10.21 -11.81
C ALA A 123 2.96 11.21 -12.92
N ALA A 124 2.43 12.38 -12.56
CA ALA A 124 2.24 13.49 -13.50
C ALA A 124 3.57 13.96 -14.13
N GLY A 125 4.60 14.15 -13.29
CA GLY A 125 5.93 14.58 -13.72
C GLY A 125 6.61 13.59 -14.66
N MET A 126 6.42 12.28 -14.44
CA MET A 126 6.97 11.20 -15.28
C MET A 126 6.56 11.33 -16.75
N LEU A 127 5.32 11.76 -17.01
CA LEU A 127 4.77 11.89 -18.37
C LEU A 127 5.49 12.96 -19.21
N SER A 128 6.08 13.96 -18.55
CA SER A 128 6.82 15.06 -19.19
C SER A 128 8.32 14.78 -19.33
N GLN A 129 8.84 13.70 -18.75
CA GLN A 129 10.26 13.37 -18.83
C GLN A 129 10.59 12.74 -20.19
N ALA A 130 11.73 13.13 -20.77
CA ALA A 130 12.23 12.51 -22.02
C ALA A 130 12.46 10.99 -21.87
N HIS A 131 12.73 10.54 -20.64
CA HIS A 131 13.05 9.15 -20.32
C HIS A 131 11.81 8.25 -20.45
N GLY A 132 11.64 7.65 -21.62
CA GLY A 132 10.52 6.75 -21.93
C GLY A 132 9.97 6.97 -23.34
N HIS A 133 10.02 8.20 -23.83
CA HIS A 133 9.52 8.59 -25.16
C HIS A 133 10.53 8.33 -26.28
N GLY A 134 11.81 8.16 -25.98
CA GLY A 134 12.82 7.71 -26.95
C GLY A 134 14.26 7.93 -26.49
N LEU A 135 15.13 6.96 -26.80
CA LEU A 135 16.58 7.07 -26.70
C LEU A 135 17.18 6.81 -28.08
N MET A 136 17.95 7.76 -28.60
CA MET A 136 18.74 7.56 -29.81
C MET A 136 19.91 6.62 -29.52
N LEU A 137 20.05 5.55 -30.30
CA LEU A 137 21.09 4.54 -30.13
C LEU A 137 22.25 4.77 -31.11
N PRO A 138 23.50 4.46 -30.71
CA PRO A 138 24.62 4.40 -31.64
C PRO A 138 24.28 3.55 -32.86
N SER A 139 24.47 4.11 -34.05
CA SER A 139 24.03 3.51 -35.30
C SER A 139 25.17 3.50 -36.31
N ALA A 140 25.21 2.48 -37.16
CA ALA A 140 26.10 2.45 -38.32
C ALA A 140 25.74 3.56 -39.32
N ALA A 141 26.70 3.97 -40.15
CA ALA A 141 26.47 4.99 -41.18
C ALA A 141 25.25 4.63 -42.06
N GLY A 142 24.37 5.60 -42.27
CA GLY A 142 23.14 5.43 -43.04
C GLY A 142 21.98 4.73 -42.31
N ARG A 143 22.09 4.46 -41.01
CA ARG A 143 20.99 3.90 -40.20
C ARG A 143 20.64 4.81 -39.02
N LEU A 144 19.36 4.79 -38.66
CA LEU A 144 18.82 5.43 -37.46
C LEU A 144 18.24 4.34 -36.55
N SER A 145 18.76 4.19 -35.33
CA SER A 145 18.23 3.28 -34.32
C SER A 145 17.76 4.07 -33.10
N TYR A 146 16.57 3.74 -32.61
CA TYR A 146 16.02 4.32 -31.39
C TYR A 146 15.34 3.25 -30.55
N ALA A 147 15.36 3.42 -29.23
CA ALA A 147 14.62 2.59 -28.28
C ALA A 147 13.56 3.45 -27.60
N ARG A 148 12.39 2.87 -27.33
CA ARG A 148 11.34 3.51 -26.51
C ARG A 148 10.80 2.53 -25.50
N ARG A 149 10.31 3.03 -24.38
CA ARG A 149 9.54 2.22 -23.43
C ARG A 149 8.08 2.29 -23.85
N VAL A 150 7.39 1.15 -23.76
CA VAL A 150 5.95 1.05 -24.02
C VAL A 150 5.27 0.45 -22.80
N ALA A 151 3.98 0.74 -22.65
CA ALA A 151 3.16 0.11 -21.62
C ALA A 151 3.23 -1.42 -21.72
N HIS A 152 3.15 -2.09 -20.58
CA HIS A 152 3.04 -3.55 -20.52
C HIS A 152 1.67 -4.04 -20.98
N GLY A 153 0.60 -3.27 -20.75
CA GLY A 153 -0.78 -3.69 -20.95
C GLY A 153 -1.55 -3.55 -19.64
N VAL A 154 -2.06 -4.66 -19.10
CA VAL A 154 -2.70 -4.69 -17.77
C VAL A 154 -1.67 -5.05 -16.71
N VAL A 155 -1.66 -4.27 -15.62
CA VAL A 155 -0.83 -4.51 -14.43
C VAL A 155 -1.73 -4.95 -13.27
N GLY A 156 -1.48 -6.15 -12.74
CA GLY A 156 -2.10 -6.61 -11.50
C GLY A 156 -1.33 -6.09 -10.30
N VAL A 157 -2.02 -5.40 -9.38
CA VAL A 157 -1.44 -4.86 -8.15
C VAL A 157 -2.04 -5.62 -6.97
N ILE A 158 -1.22 -6.26 -6.15
CA ILE A 158 -1.65 -6.92 -4.91
C ILE A 158 -0.97 -6.20 -3.74
N SER A 159 -1.75 -5.45 -2.96
CA SER A 159 -1.24 -4.56 -1.91
C SER A 159 -1.55 -5.06 -0.50
N PRO A 160 -0.76 -4.64 0.52
CA PRO A 160 -0.85 -5.16 1.88
C PRO A 160 -1.71 -4.28 2.78
N PHE A 161 -1.99 -4.74 4.00
CA PHE A 161 -2.81 -4.00 4.97
C PHE A 161 -2.08 -2.86 5.71
N ASN A 162 -0.75 -2.92 5.82
CA ASN A 162 -0.04 -2.17 6.85
C ASN A 162 0.18 -0.70 6.51
N PHE A 163 0.50 -0.40 5.25
CA PHE A 163 0.59 0.95 4.70
C PHE A 163 -0.26 0.98 3.43
N PRO A 164 -1.59 0.81 3.58
CA PRO A 164 -2.44 0.36 2.51
C PRO A 164 -2.57 1.41 1.41
N LEU A 165 -2.67 2.70 1.75
CA LEU A 165 -2.85 3.78 0.78
C LEU A 165 -1.56 4.00 -0.02
N VAL A 166 -0.44 4.24 0.67
CA VAL A 166 0.81 4.61 -0.01
C VAL A 166 1.38 3.45 -0.81
N LEU A 167 1.33 2.20 -0.29
CA LEU A 167 1.91 1.05 -1.00
C LEU A 167 1.09 0.64 -2.22
N SER A 168 -0.22 0.87 -2.19
CA SER A 168 -1.08 0.71 -3.36
C SER A 168 -0.81 1.81 -4.38
N MET A 169 -0.84 3.09 -3.96
CA MET A 169 -0.62 4.24 -4.83
C MET A 169 0.75 4.22 -5.53
N ARG A 170 1.78 3.75 -4.81
CA ARG A 170 3.16 3.58 -5.32
C ARG A 170 3.23 2.67 -6.54
N SER A 171 2.29 1.75 -6.71
CA SER A 171 2.17 0.90 -7.89
C SER A 171 1.16 1.44 -8.90
N VAL A 172 -0.01 1.84 -8.43
CA VAL A 172 -1.15 2.25 -9.27
C VAL A 172 -0.82 3.50 -10.10
N ALA A 173 -0.36 4.57 -9.45
CA ALA A 173 -0.13 5.85 -10.12
C ALA A 173 0.92 5.76 -11.25
N PRO A 174 2.14 5.23 -11.03
CA PRO A 174 3.11 5.10 -12.11
C PRO A 174 2.71 4.08 -13.17
N ALA A 175 1.95 3.03 -12.83
CA ALA A 175 1.44 2.08 -13.83
C ALA A 175 0.46 2.75 -14.80
N LEU A 176 -0.53 3.50 -14.26
CA LEU A 176 -1.46 4.28 -15.06
C LEU A 176 -0.71 5.34 -15.89
N ALA A 177 0.23 6.08 -15.28
CA ALA A 177 1.01 7.11 -15.99
C ALA A 177 1.85 6.53 -17.15
N ALA A 178 2.39 5.32 -16.98
CA ALA A 178 3.10 4.61 -18.04
C ALA A 178 2.19 4.08 -19.17
N GLY A 179 0.88 4.34 -19.10
CA GLY A 179 -0.11 3.97 -20.12
C GLY A 179 -0.72 2.58 -19.92
N ASN A 180 -0.57 1.97 -18.75
CA ASN A 180 -1.19 0.68 -18.43
C ASN A 180 -2.63 0.87 -17.91
N ALA A 181 -3.42 -0.19 -17.96
CA ALA A 181 -4.57 -0.34 -17.07
C ALA A 181 -4.15 -1.12 -15.81
N VAL A 182 -4.91 -0.98 -14.72
CA VAL A 182 -4.59 -1.54 -13.41
C VAL A 182 -5.77 -2.31 -12.84
N VAL A 183 -5.51 -3.55 -12.42
CA VAL A 183 -6.42 -4.33 -11.56
C VAL A 183 -5.78 -4.44 -10.19
N LEU A 184 -6.30 -3.67 -9.24
CA LEU A 184 -5.85 -3.57 -7.86
C LEU A 184 -6.67 -4.53 -6.98
N LYS A 185 -5.97 -5.44 -6.32
CA LYS A 185 -6.52 -6.36 -5.34
C LYS A 185 -5.94 -6.02 -3.97
N PRO A 186 -6.57 -5.12 -3.19
CA PRO A 186 -6.08 -4.74 -1.88
C PRO A 186 -6.23 -5.87 -0.87
N ASP A 187 -5.50 -5.78 0.24
CA ASP A 187 -5.73 -6.67 1.38
C ASP A 187 -7.18 -6.49 1.88
N PRO A 188 -7.93 -7.58 2.09
CA PRO A 188 -9.33 -7.49 2.46
C PRO A 188 -9.59 -6.92 3.86
N GLN A 189 -8.53 -6.73 4.67
CA GLN A 189 -8.63 -6.02 5.94
C GLN A 189 -8.62 -4.51 5.78
N THR A 190 -8.08 -4.00 4.66
CA THR A 190 -8.00 -2.57 4.40
C THR A 190 -8.46 -2.17 2.99
N PRO A 191 -9.66 -2.61 2.54
CA PRO A 191 -10.16 -2.33 1.20
C PRO A 191 -10.48 -0.86 0.97
N ILE A 192 -10.84 -0.11 2.03
CA ILE A 192 -11.15 1.33 1.93
C ILE A 192 -9.87 2.08 1.58
N SER A 193 -8.88 2.02 2.47
CA SER A 193 -7.66 2.81 2.40
C SER A 193 -6.72 2.32 1.32
N GLY A 194 -6.68 1.01 1.10
CA GLY A 194 -5.83 0.37 0.10
C GLY A 194 -6.40 0.36 -1.30
N GLY A 195 -7.66 0.77 -1.48
CA GLY A 195 -8.38 0.59 -2.73
C GLY A 195 -9.39 1.69 -3.02
N PHE A 196 -10.49 1.74 -2.28
CA PHE A 196 -11.62 2.60 -2.62
C PHE A 196 -11.31 4.10 -2.54
N LEU A 197 -10.46 4.54 -1.61
CA LEU A 197 -9.96 5.92 -1.61
C LEU A 197 -9.22 6.25 -2.91
N ILE A 198 -8.42 5.32 -3.43
CA ILE A 198 -7.67 5.48 -4.67
C ILE A 198 -8.63 5.54 -5.86
N ALA A 199 -9.60 4.63 -5.92
CA ALA A 199 -10.63 4.63 -6.95
C ALA A 199 -11.36 5.98 -7.00
N ARG A 200 -11.76 6.49 -5.83
CA ARG A 200 -12.50 7.75 -5.71
C ARG A 200 -11.67 8.97 -6.14
N LEU A 201 -10.40 9.02 -5.77
CA LEU A 201 -9.49 10.09 -6.20
C LEU A 201 -9.32 10.12 -7.71
N PHE A 202 -9.17 8.96 -8.35
CA PHE A 202 -9.05 8.87 -9.80
C PHE A 202 -10.36 9.10 -10.54
N GLU A 203 -11.50 8.67 -9.96
CA GLU A 203 -12.83 8.95 -10.49
C GLU A 203 -13.10 10.45 -10.55
N GLU A 204 -12.92 11.17 -9.44
CA GLU A 204 -13.10 12.62 -9.37
C GLU A 204 -12.15 13.38 -10.31
N ALA A 205 -10.94 12.85 -10.48
CA ALA A 205 -9.96 13.39 -11.43
C ALA A 205 -10.26 13.08 -12.90
N GLY A 206 -11.32 12.32 -13.20
CA GLY A 206 -11.74 12.00 -14.57
C GLY A 206 -10.95 10.89 -15.24
N LEU A 207 -10.37 9.95 -14.49
CA LEU A 207 -9.75 8.76 -15.08
C LEU A 207 -10.79 7.99 -15.94
N PRO A 208 -10.47 7.64 -17.20
CA PRO A 208 -11.40 6.89 -18.04
C PRO A 208 -11.84 5.56 -17.40
N LYS A 209 -13.14 5.27 -17.53
CA LYS A 209 -13.74 4.03 -17.02
C LYS A 209 -13.02 2.78 -17.55
N GLY A 210 -12.96 1.75 -16.72
CA GLY A 210 -12.31 0.48 -17.05
C GLY A 210 -10.78 0.48 -16.98
N LEU A 211 -10.11 1.60 -16.66
CA LEU A 211 -8.65 1.62 -16.48
C LEU A 211 -8.17 1.23 -15.08
N LEU A 212 -8.99 1.49 -14.06
CA LEU A 212 -8.72 1.09 -12.70
C LEU A 212 -9.86 0.21 -12.22
N HIS A 213 -9.51 -0.94 -11.65
CA HIS A 213 -10.42 -1.85 -10.98
C HIS A 213 -9.89 -2.10 -9.57
N VAL A 214 -10.76 -2.09 -8.57
CA VAL A 214 -10.44 -2.30 -7.16
C VAL A 214 -11.30 -3.43 -6.62
N LEU A 215 -10.66 -4.58 -6.43
CA LEU A 215 -11.32 -5.84 -6.16
C LEU A 215 -10.71 -6.47 -4.91
N PRO A 216 -11.17 -6.07 -3.71
CA PRO A 216 -10.83 -6.78 -2.48
C PRO A 216 -11.18 -8.25 -2.65
N GLY A 217 -10.31 -9.16 -2.26
CA GLY A 217 -10.53 -10.58 -2.47
C GLY A 217 -9.64 -11.42 -1.57
N ALA A 218 -9.80 -12.74 -1.56
CA ALA A 218 -8.94 -13.62 -0.78
C ALA A 218 -7.75 -14.11 -1.61
N ALA A 219 -7.14 -15.23 -1.22
CA ALA A 219 -5.95 -15.76 -1.88
C ALA A 219 -6.25 -16.29 -3.30
N ASP A 220 -7.44 -16.83 -3.52
CA ASP A 220 -7.97 -17.31 -4.79
C ASP A 220 -8.10 -16.18 -5.82
N ALA A 221 -8.62 -15.01 -5.43
CA ALA A 221 -8.67 -13.83 -6.29
C ALA A 221 -7.25 -13.36 -6.69
N GLY A 222 -6.32 -13.39 -5.74
CA GLY A 222 -4.90 -13.08 -6.01
C GLY A 222 -4.25 -14.09 -6.97
N GLU A 223 -4.54 -15.37 -6.81
CA GLU A 223 -4.07 -16.42 -7.72
C GLU A 223 -4.69 -16.28 -9.12
N ALA A 224 -5.99 -16.02 -9.21
CA ALA A 224 -6.68 -15.76 -10.47
C ALA A 224 -6.04 -14.59 -11.22
N LEU A 225 -5.76 -13.48 -10.53
CA LEU A 225 -5.09 -12.32 -11.10
C LEU A 225 -3.68 -12.64 -11.63
N CYS A 226 -2.93 -13.45 -10.89
CA CYS A 226 -1.59 -13.89 -11.32
C CYS A 226 -1.63 -14.81 -12.56
N ARG A 227 -2.71 -15.58 -12.73
CA ARG A 227 -2.86 -16.55 -13.82
C ARG A 227 -3.52 -15.96 -15.07
N ASP A 228 -4.27 -14.88 -14.95
CA ASP A 228 -5.02 -14.30 -16.08
C ASP A 228 -4.08 -13.90 -17.23
N THR A 229 -4.43 -14.27 -18.46
CA THR A 229 -3.59 -14.07 -19.64
C THR A 229 -3.63 -12.63 -20.15
N ASN A 230 -4.62 -11.83 -19.76
CA ASN A 230 -4.72 -10.42 -20.07
C ASN A 230 -3.77 -9.56 -19.23
N VAL A 231 -3.16 -10.10 -18.17
CA VAL A 231 -2.22 -9.38 -17.28
C VAL A 231 -0.77 -9.63 -17.70
N GLN A 232 0.04 -8.59 -17.86
CA GLN A 232 1.43 -8.71 -18.35
C GLN A 232 2.46 -8.48 -17.25
N MET A 233 2.06 -7.82 -16.17
CA MET A 233 2.91 -7.58 -15.01
C MET A 233 2.13 -7.74 -13.71
N ILE A 234 2.76 -8.36 -12.72
CA ILE A 234 2.27 -8.40 -11.34
C ILE A 234 3.23 -7.61 -10.46
N THR A 235 2.68 -6.73 -9.63
CA THR A 235 3.39 -6.13 -8.50
C THR A 235 2.71 -6.59 -7.22
N PHE A 236 3.49 -7.17 -6.33
CA PHE A 236 3.02 -7.73 -5.08
C PHE A 236 3.82 -7.16 -3.92
N THR A 237 3.12 -6.70 -2.89
CA THR A 237 3.73 -6.42 -1.60
C THR A 237 3.07 -7.27 -0.52
N GLY A 238 3.87 -7.99 0.28
CA GLY A 238 3.34 -8.83 1.34
C GLY A 238 4.35 -9.82 1.91
N SER A 239 3.88 -10.94 2.45
CA SER A 239 4.78 -11.94 3.06
C SER A 239 5.63 -12.67 2.03
N THR A 240 6.83 -13.11 2.42
CA THR A 240 7.72 -13.92 1.56
C THR A 240 7.06 -15.23 1.12
N ALA A 241 6.24 -15.85 1.97
CA ALA A 241 5.52 -17.07 1.64
C ALA A 241 4.48 -16.84 0.54
N ALA A 242 3.71 -15.76 0.63
CA ALA A 242 2.75 -15.38 -0.41
C ALA A 242 3.46 -14.93 -1.71
N GLY A 243 4.56 -14.18 -1.59
CA GLY A 243 5.37 -13.75 -2.73
C GLY A 243 5.91 -14.91 -3.57
N ARG A 244 6.31 -16.02 -2.94
CA ARG A 244 6.70 -17.25 -3.67
C ARG A 244 5.53 -17.82 -4.49
N LYS A 245 4.33 -17.87 -3.93
CA LYS A 245 3.13 -18.33 -4.65
C LYS A 245 2.78 -17.44 -5.83
N VAL A 246 2.88 -16.11 -5.64
CA VAL A 246 2.70 -15.12 -6.71
C VAL A 246 3.72 -15.35 -7.82
N ALA A 247 5.01 -15.51 -7.49
CA ALA A 247 6.07 -15.76 -8.46
C ALA A 247 5.84 -17.05 -9.26
N GLU A 248 5.44 -18.13 -8.59
CA GLU A 248 5.14 -19.40 -9.25
C GLU A 248 3.95 -19.28 -10.21
N ALA A 249 2.85 -18.68 -9.75
CA ALA A 249 1.63 -18.54 -10.54
C ALA A 249 1.86 -17.63 -11.76
N ALA A 250 2.48 -16.47 -11.56
CA ALA A 250 2.77 -15.50 -12.63
C ALA A 250 3.86 -16.01 -13.59
N GLY A 251 4.83 -16.78 -13.09
CA GLY A 251 5.92 -17.36 -13.87
C GLY A 251 5.46 -18.34 -14.95
N ARG A 252 4.31 -19.02 -14.77
CA ARG A 252 3.73 -19.90 -15.79
C ARG A 252 3.39 -19.19 -17.10
N ASN A 253 3.14 -17.89 -17.04
CA ASN A 253 2.85 -17.04 -18.19
C ASN A 253 4.00 -16.07 -18.52
N LEU A 254 5.20 -16.29 -17.95
CA LEU A 254 6.39 -15.43 -18.13
C LEU A 254 6.12 -13.94 -17.88
N LYS A 255 5.22 -13.62 -16.94
CA LYS A 255 4.89 -12.23 -16.61
C LYS A 255 6.08 -11.55 -15.96
N LYS A 256 6.18 -10.24 -16.12
CA LYS A 256 7.09 -9.44 -15.27
C LYS A 256 6.54 -9.45 -13.85
N VAL A 257 7.39 -9.72 -12.85
CA VAL A 257 6.98 -9.75 -11.45
C VAL A 257 7.86 -8.82 -10.63
N SER A 258 7.25 -7.94 -9.85
CA SER A 258 7.90 -7.13 -8.82
C SER A 258 7.43 -7.59 -7.44
N LEU A 259 8.35 -7.95 -6.56
CA LEU A 259 8.06 -8.51 -5.24
C LEU A 259 8.70 -7.68 -4.13
N GLU A 260 7.87 -7.06 -3.31
CA GLU A 260 8.27 -6.35 -2.10
C GLU A 260 7.85 -7.21 -0.89
N LEU A 261 8.82 -7.86 -0.24
CA LEU A 261 8.56 -8.93 0.71
C LEU A 261 8.91 -8.54 2.16
N GLY A 262 8.76 -9.49 3.09
CA GLY A 262 9.12 -9.27 4.48
C GLY A 262 10.63 -9.10 4.69
N GLY A 263 11.01 -8.14 5.53
CA GLY A 263 12.38 -7.88 5.94
C GLY A 263 12.65 -8.26 7.40
N LYS A 264 13.94 -8.38 7.76
CA LYS A 264 14.43 -8.42 9.13
C LYS A 264 15.56 -7.40 9.24
N ASN A 265 15.19 -6.14 9.44
CA ASN A 265 16.07 -5.01 9.19
C ASN A 265 16.97 -4.72 10.40
N PRO A 266 18.31 -4.80 10.27
CA PRO A 266 19.23 -4.44 11.33
C PRO A 266 19.43 -2.92 11.43
N LEU A 267 19.46 -2.40 12.65
CA LEU A 267 19.97 -1.07 12.99
C LEU A 267 21.28 -1.25 13.75
N VAL A 268 22.38 -0.71 13.22
CA VAL A 268 23.71 -0.78 13.84
C VAL A 268 24.01 0.54 14.53
N ILE A 269 24.38 0.49 15.82
CA ILE A 269 24.70 1.65 16.66
C ILE A 269 26.11 1.47 17.20
N LEU A 270 27.02 2.34 16.76
CA LEU A 270 28.43 2.33 17.15
C LEU A 270 28.66 3.17 18.42
N GLU A 271 29.83 3.01 19.03
CA GLU A 271 30.22 3.60 20.31
C GLU A 271 30.21 5.14 20.35
N ASP A 272 30.32 5.78 19.20
CA ASP A 272 30.33 7.24 19.03
C ASP A 272 28.93 7.82 18.75
N ALA A 273 27.90 6.98 18.71
CA ALA A 273 26.53 7.41 18.48
C ALA A 273 25.99 8.26 19.64
N ASP A 274 25.24 9.31 19.30
CA ASP A 274 24.38 10.00 20.26
C ASP A 274 23.32 9.02 20.77
N LEU A 275 23.40 8.66 22.05
CA LEU A 275 22.54 7.64 22.65
C LEU A 275 21.07 8.03 22.73
N ASP A 276 20.76 9.32 22.87
CA ASP A 276 19.38 9.79 22.95
C ASP A 276 18.70 9.81 21.58
N LEU A 277 19.44 10.22 20.55
CA LEU A 277 19.00 10.11 19.17
C LEU A 277 18.88 8.65 18.75
N ALA A 278 19.88 7.82 19.05
CA ALA A 278 19.88 6.40 18.72
C ALA A 278 18.71 5.66 19.38
N ALA A 279 18.46 5.89 20.68
CA ALA A 279 17.32 5.30 21.37
C ALA A 279 15.97 5.75 20.78
N SER A 280 15.87 7.01 20.36
CA SER A 280 14.63 7.56 19.78
C SER A 280 14.35 6.97 18.39
N ASN A 281 15.37 6.89 17.54
CA ASN A 281 15.27 6.29 16.21
C ASN A 281 15.01 4.78 16.29
N ALA A 282 15.68 4.08 17.21
CA ALA A 282 15.46 2.66 17.44
C ALA A 282 14.03 2.37 17.93
N ALA A 283 13.53 3.17 18.88
CA ALA A 283 12.15 3.08 19.36
C ALA A 283 11.12 3.33 18.24
N PHE A 284 11.30 4.41 17.48
CA PHE A 284 10.42 4.73 16.35
C PHE A 284 10.44 3.62 15.29
N GLY A 285 11.63 3.19 14.86
CA GLY A 285 11.80 2.14 13.85
C GLY A 285 11.25 0.79 14.28
N ALA A 286 11.29 0.45 15.58
CA ALA A 286 10.76 -0.81 16.09
C ALA A 286 9.25 -0.79 16.36
N TRP A 287 8.69 0.34 16.82
CA TRP A 287 7.34 0.38 17.38
C TRP A 287 6.33 1.24 16.61
N LEU A 288 6.75 2.05 15.63
CA LEU A 288 5.80 2.71 14.73
C LEU A 288 4.86 1.65 14.12
N HIS A 289 3.56 1.93 14.17
CA HIS A 289 2.52 1.01 13.72
C HIS A 289 2.66 -0.40 14.31
N GLN A 290 2.98 -0.48 15.61
CA GLN A 290 3.11 -1.73 16.38
C GLN A 290 4.17 -2.68 15.78
N GLY A 291 5.14 -2.13 15.03
CA GLY A 291 6.15 -2.91 14.31
C GLY A 291 5.61 -3.66 13.08
N GLN A 292 4.37 -3.40 12.64
CA GLN A 292 3.74 -4.05 11.49
C GLN A 292 4.24 -3.46 10.15
N ILE A 293 5.54 -3.16 10.04
CA ILE A 293 6.14 -2.51 8.87
C ILE A 293 7.21 -3.43 8.28
N CYS A 294 7.24 -3.57 6.95
CA CYS A 294 8.28 -4.36 6.28
C CYS A 294 9.69 -3.84 6.55
N MET A 295 9.83 -2.52 6.77
CA MET A 295 11.08 -1.82 7.11
C MET A 295 11.30 -1.67 8.63
N ALA A 296 10.42 -2.23 9.48
CA ALA A 296 10.56 -2.12 10.93
C ALA A 296 11.93 -2.63 11.39
N THR A 297 12.52 -1.94 12.37
CA THR A 297 13.79 -2.34 12.99
C THR A 297 13.56 -3.62 13.77
N GLY A 298 13.90 -4.74 13.14
CA GLY A 298 13.70 -6.06 13.70
C GLY A 298 14.89 -6.56 14.52
N LEU A 299 16.05 -5.95 14.35
CA LEU A 299 17.28 -6.30 15.06
C LEU A 299 18.07 -5.01 15.36
N ILE A 300 18.47 -4.82 16.61
CA ILE A 300 19.32 -3.70 17.02
C ILE A 300 20.67 -4.28 17.43
N LEU A 301 21.72 -3.93 16.69
CA LEU A 301 23.10 -4.33 16.93
C LEU A 301 23.85 -3.14 17.50
N VAL A 302 24.47 -3.30 18.67
CA VAL A 302 25.00 -2.19 19.46
C VAL A 302 26.40 -2.54 19.91
N HIS A 303 27.30 -1.56 19.85
CA HIS A 303 28.63 -1.72 20.41
C HIS A 303 28.57 -2.02 21.92
N GLU A 304 29.40 -2.97 22.38
CA GLU A 304 29.34 -3.50 23.75
C GLU A 304 29.54 -2.43 24.82
N SER A 305 30.30 -1.36 24.52
CA SER A 305 30.57 -0.27 25.46
C SER A 305 29.32 0.56 25.83
N ILE A 306 28.30 0.57 24.97
CA ILE A 306 27.10 1.40 25.14
C ILE A 306 25.79 0.60 25.22
N VAL A 307 25.86 -0.73 25.06
CA VAL A 307 24.68 -1.59 25.01
C VAL A 307 23.81 -1.46 26.26
N ALA A 308 24.41 -1.46 27.45
CA ALA A 308 23.68 -1.39 28.71
C ALA A 308 22.89 -0.08 28.84
N ASP A 309 23.46 1.03 28.39
CA ASP A 309 22.88 2.36 28.50
C ASP A 309 21.75 2.55 27.49
N LEU A 310 21.97 2.11 26.25
CA LEU A 310 20.93 2.11 25.22
C LEU A 310 19.75 1.21 25.63
N THR A 311 20.01 0.02 26.19
CA THR A 311 18.96 -0.88 26.68
C THR A 311 18.10 -0.20 27.75
N ARG A 312 18.70 0.53 28.69
CA ARG A 312 17.93 1.28 29.71
C ARG A 312 17.05 2.34 29.07
N LYS A 313 17.60 3.17 28.17
CA LYS A 313 16.84 4.22 27.46
C LYS A 313 15.69 3.65 26.62
N LEU A 314 15.90 2.52 25.94
CA LEU A 314 14.83 1.83 25.20
C LEU A 314 13.76 1.27 26.13
N ALA A 315 14.14 0.69 27.26
CA ALA A 315 13.19 0.19 28.25
C ALA A 315 12.33 1.32 28.85
N ASP A 316 12.92 2.49 29.09
CA ASP A 316 12.19 3.69 29.54
C ASP A 316 11.18 4.15 28.49
N LYS A 317 11.60 4.24 27.21
CA LYS A 317 10.69 4.59 26.11
C LYS A 317 9.55 3.57 25.96
N ALA A 318 9.84 2.27 26.07
CA ALA A 318 8.84 1.22 26.00
C ALA A 318 7.79 1.35 27.12
N ARG A 319 8.23 1.63 28.37
CA ARG A 319 7.32 1.85 29.51
C ARG A 319 6.44 3.09 29.35
N ALA A 320 6.89 4.09 28.61
CA ALA A 320 6.15 5.33 28.38
C ALA A 320 5.11 5.22 27.25
N LEU A 321 5.13 4.15 26.44
CA LEU A 321 4.16 3.98 25.35
C LEU A 321 2.77 3.60 25.88
N THR A 322 1.79 4.42 25.55
CA THR A 322 0.36 4.12 25.80
C THR A 322 -0.24 3.30 24.67
N VAL A 323 -1.18 2.43 25.02
CA VAL A 323 -1.91 1.56 24.08
C VAL A 323 -3.41 1.88 24.19
N GLY A 324 -4.08 2.05 23.05
CA GLY A 324 -5.48 2.48 23.01
C GLY A 324 -5.89 2.92 21.59
N ASN A 325 -6.87 3.80 21.46
CA ASN A 325 -7.29 4.29 20.15
C ASN A 325 -6.32 5.36 19.60
N ALA A 326 -5.30 4.91 18.86
CA ALA A 326 -4.31 5.79 18.25
C ALA A 326 -4.87 6.63 17.08
N ALA A 327 -5.95 6.19 16.43
CA ALA A 327 -6.61 6.96 15.36
C ALA A 327 -7.29 8.21 15.91
N ARG A 328 -7.74 8.18 17.17
CA ARG A 328 -8.34 9.33 17.89
C ARG A 328 -7.34 10.11 18.77
N GLY A 329 -6.05 9.76 18.70
CA GLY A 329 -4.99 10.42 19.49
C GLY A 329 -5.00 10.08 20.99
N GLU A 330 -5.75 9.06 21.40
CA GLU A 330 -5.84 8.64 22.81
C GLU A 330 -4.61 7.87 23.29
N ALA A 331 -3.85 7.29 22.35
CA ALA A 331 -2.68 6.47 22.62
C ALA A 331 -1.59 6.59 21.55
N ALA A 332 -0.35 6.27 21.92
CA ALA A 332 0.77 6.18 20.99
C ALA A 332 0.67 4.96 20.06
N LEU A 333 0.17 3.83 20.59
CA LEU A 333 0.00 2.59 19.85
C LEU A 333 -1.48 2.17 19.78
N GLY A 334 -1.92 1.84 18.57
CA GLY A 334 -3.18 1.17 18.29
C GLY A 334 -3.07 -0.36 18.38
N PRO A 335 -4.15 -1.08 18.02
CA PRO A 335 -4.17 -2.54 18.01
C PRO A 335 -3.35 -3.13 16.84
N LEU A 336 -3.02 -4.42 16.96
CA LEU A 336 -2.58 -5.21 15.80
C LEU A 336 -3.76 -5.43 14.84
N ILE A 337 -3.49 -5.56 13.53
CA ILE A 337 -4.54 -5.72 12.51
C ILE A 337 -5.38 -7.00 12.73
N LYS A 338 -4.76 -8.06 13.27
CA LYS A 338 -5.43 -9.29 13.68
C LYS A 338 -5.08 -9.59 15.12
N GLN A 339 -6.09 -10.02 15.88
CA GLN A 339 -5.90 -10.70 17.15
C GLN A 339 -5.32 -12.10 16.92
N THR A 340 -4.02 -12.18 16.67
CA THR A 340 -3.28 -13.43 16.72
C THR A 340 -2.45 -13.41 17.99
N PRO A 341 -2.46 -14.45 18.84
CA PRO A 341 -1.59 -14.49 20.00
C PRO A 341 -0.14 -14.32 19.54
N VAL A 342 0.50 -13.20 19.89
CA VAL A 342 1.93 -13.01 19.62
C VAL A 342 2.67 -13.97 20.52
N ALA A 343 2.97 -15.18 20.01
CA ALA A 343 3.88 -16.07 20.68
C ALA A 343 5.24 -15.38 20.72
N ALA A 344 5.73 -15.07 21.91
CA ALA A 344 7.09 -14.57 22.12
C ALA A 344 8.08 -15.57 21.48
N ARG A 345 8.59 -15.24 20.29
CA ARG A 345 9.64 -16.03 19.65
C ARG A 345 10.96 -15.65 20.31
N THR A 346 11.44 -16.51 21.19
CA THR A 346 12.82 -16.47 21.66
C THR A 346 13.76 -16.73 20.48
N PRO A 347 14.83 -15.93 20.30
CA PRO A 347 15.91 -16.30 19.40
C PRO A 347 16.54 -17.61 19.91
N GLY A 348 16.47 -18.68 19.12
CA GLY A 348 17.35 -19.84 19.29
C GLY A 348 16.88 -21.03 20.14
N GLY A 349 15.59 -21.24 20.40
CA GLY A 349 15.06 -22.56 20.85
C GLY A 349 15.65 -23.18 22.13
N GLN A 350 16.55 -22.51 22.85
CA GLN A 350 17.21 -22.97 24.06
C GLN A 350 17.09 -21.91 25.16
N ARG A 351 16.76 -22.37 26.37
CA ARG A 351 16.65 -21.53 27.57
C ARG A 351 18.06 -21.13 28.04
N GLN A 352 18.47 -19.91 27.72
CA GLN A 352 19.42 -19.13 28.52
C GLN A 352 18.82 -17.76 28.83
N PRO A 353 19.18 -17.14 29.98
CA PRO A 353 18.47 -15.98 30.48
C PRO A 353 18.85 -14.73 29.68
N ALA A 354 18.08 -14.42 28.64
CA ALA A 354 17.96 -13.04 28.20
C ALA A 354 17.26 -12.25 29.32
N SER A 355 17.92 -11.23 29.85
CA SER A 355 17.31 -10.30 30.80
C SER A 355 16.21 -9.53 30.08
N TRP A 356 14.95 -9.83 30.43
CA TRP A 356 13.77 -9.13 29.91
C TRP A 356 13.69 -7.72 30.53
N CYS A 357 13.73 -6.67 29.71
CA CYS A 357 13.71 -5.30 30.22
C CYS A 357 12.35 -4.60 30.21
N ALA A 358 11.28 -5.15 29.61
CA ALA A 358 9.91 -4.62 29.78
C ALA A 358 8.80 -5.56 29.30
N ALA A 359 7.69 -5.54 30.05
CA ALA A 359 6.30 -5.93 29.76
C ALA A 359 6.03 -7.28 29.08
N GLY A 360 6.04 -8.35 29.88
CA GLY A 360 5.42 -9.64 29.57
C GLY A 360 3.92 -9.66 29.87
N ASN A 361 3.14 -8.81 29.20
CA ASN A 361 1.69 -9.00 29.13
C ASN A 361 1.32 -9.57 27.76
N ARG A 362 0.36 -10.50 27.73
CA ARG A 362 -0.29 -10.90 26.48
C ARG A 362 -1.08 -9.69 25.99
N TRP A 363 -0.81 -9.26 24.77
CA TRP A 363 -1.48 -8.17 24.07
C TRP A 363 -2.27 -8.74 22.89
#